data_AF-A0A5F9DH87-F1
#
_entry.id   AF-A0A5F9DH87-F1
#
_cell.length_a   1.000
_cell.length_b   1.000
_cell.length_c   1.000
_cell.angle_alpha   90.00
_cell.angle_beta   90.00
_cell.angle_gamma   90.00
#
_symmetry.space_group_name_H-M   'P 1'
#
loop_
_entity.id
_entity.type
_entity.pdbx_description
1 polymer ?
#
loop_
_entity_poly.entity_id
_entity_poly.type
_entity_poly.pdbx_seq_one_letter_code
_entity_poly.pdbx_strand_id
1 'polypeptide(L)'
;MEQGAGRKPLLPLLLLLATACRCSWADGLSDYTTVIQVTNGGPWGDWAWPEMCPEGYFSSGFSLKVEPSQGLPGDDTALNGVWLHCTRGNAERNTHVVGRMER
;
A
#
# COMPACT_ATOMS: atom_id res chain seq x y z
N MET A 1 19.97 16.90 -69.23
CA MET A 1 19.53 18.05 -68.41
C MET A 1 18.06 17.84 -68.16
N GLU A 2 17.49 17.67 -66.98
CA GLU A 2 17.91 17.76 -65.58
C GLU A 2 16.86 16.98 -64.78
N GLN A 3 17.25 16.44 -63.63
CA GLN A 3 16.43 15.56 -62.77
C GLN A 3 15.45 16.37 -61.91
N GLY A 4 14.27 15.83 -61.61
CA GLY A 4 13.30 16.46 -60.72
C GLY A 4 12.42 15.44 -59.99
N ALA A 5 13.03 14.54 -59.21
CA ALA A 5 12.31 13.61 -58.34
C ALA A 5 11.67 14.38 -57.17
N GLY A 6 10.39 14.74 -57.32
CA GLY A 6 9.58 15.36 -56.28
C GLY A 6 9.42 14.44 -55.06
N ARG A 7 10.15 14.75 -53.99
CA ARG A 7 10.00 14.16 -52.65
C ARG A 7 8.58 14.44 -52.14
N LYS A 8 7.72 13.43 -52.18
CA LYS A 8 6.40 13.45 -51.54
C LYS A 8 6.59 13.62 -50.03
N PRO A 9 6.05 14.68 -49.40
CA PRO A 9 6.27 14.91 -47.99
C PRO A 9 5.50 13.84 -47.20
N LEU A 10 6.23 12.95 -46.51
CA LEU A 10 5.72 11.98 -45.53
C LEU A 10 5.16 12.66 -44.25
N LEU A 11 4.83 13.94 -44.34
CA LEU A 11 4.36 14.79 -43.26
C LEU A 11 2.99 14.39 -42.68
N PRO A 12 2.01 13.79 -43.41
CA PRO A 12 0.74 13.44 -42.78
C PRO A 12 0.83 12.16 -41.95
N LEU A 13 1.84 11.32 -42.19
CA LEU A 13 2.03 10.05 -41.46
C LEU A 13 2.71 10.24 -40.10
N LEU A 14 3.53 11.29 -39.96
CA LEU A 14 4.23 11.60 -38.71
C LEU A 14 3.31 12.21 -37.63
N LEU A 15 2.21 12.86 -38.05
CA LEU A 15 1.22 13.47 -37.15
C LEU A 15 0.30 12.44 -36.47
N LEU A 16 0.10 11.26 -37.09
CA LEU A 16 -0.75 10.18 -36.55
C LEU A 16 -0.10 9.40 -35.39
N LEU A 17 1.20 9.62 -35.11
CA LEU A 17 1.90 9.02 -33.97
C LEU A 17 1.73 9.85 -32.68
N ALA A 18 1.28 11.11 -32.77
CA ALA A 18 1.01 11.97 -31.62
C ALA A 18 -0.39 11.73 -31.01
N THR A 19 -1.29 11.02 -31.71
CA THR A 19 -2.64 10.67 -31.25
C THR A 19 -2.70 9.40 -30.41
N ALA A 20 -1.56 8.80 -30.06
CA ALA A 20 -1.50 8.01 -28.85
C ALA A 20 -1.65 8.98 -27.67
N CYS A 21 -2.89 9.39 -27.35
CA CYS A 21 -3.20 9.80 -26.00
C CYS A 21 -2.76 8.63 -25.13
N ARG A 22 -1.54 8.70 -24.63
CA ARG A 22 -1.20 8.10 -23.34
C ARG A 22 -1.93 8.96 -22.32
N CYS A 23 -3.25 8.80 -22.33
CA CYS A 23 -4.07 9.01 -21.18
C CYS A 23 -3.54 7.95 -20.20
N SER A 24 -2.47 8.29 -19.48
CA SER A 24 -2.00 7.49 -18.37
C SER A 24 -3.22 7.34 -17.48
N TRP A 25 -3.82 6.15 -17.48
CA TRP A 25 -4.68 5.75 -16.39
C TRP A 25 -3.75 5.87 -15.18
N ALA A 26 -3.89 6.97 -14.44
CA ALA A 26 -3.48 6.96 -13.06
C ALA A 26 -4.29 5.80 -12.49
N ASP A 27 -3.63 4.66 -12.28
CA ASP A 27 -4.18 3.59 -11.46
C ASP A 27 -4.74 4.29 -10.24
N GLY A 28 -6.06 4.28 -10.11
CA GLY A 28 -6.77 5.01 -9.08
C GLY A 28 -6.34 4.43 -7.73
N LEU A 29 -5.29 5.00 -7.15
CA LEU A 29 -5.01 4.88 -5.73
C LEU A 29 -6.21 5.54 -5.07
N SER A 30 -7.20 4.74 -4.70
CA SER A 30 -8.36 5.18 -3.96
C SER A 30 -7.86 5.69 -2.61
N ASP A 31 -7.55 6.98 -2.54
CA ASP A 31 -7.09 7.71 -1.37
C ASP A 31 -8.26 7.97 -0.40
N TYR A 32 -9.01 6.91 -0.12
CA TYR A 32 -10.02 6.91 0.91
C TYR A 32 -9.51 6.06 2.07
N THR A 33 -8.83 6.72 3.00
CA THR A 33 -8.45 6.13 4.28
C THR A 33 -9.65 6.11 5.22
N THR A 34 -10.02 4.94 5.71
CA THR A 34 -11.02 4.79 6.79
C THR A 34 -10.32 4.34 8.04
N VAL A 35 -10.65 5.00 9.16
CA VAL A 35 -10.15 4.59 10.46
C VAL A 35 -11.23 3.75 11.14
N ILE A 36 -10.92 2.49 11.41
CA ILE A 36 -11.77 1.60 12.20
C ILE A 36 -11.51 1.92 13.67
N GLN A 37 -12.56 2.28 14.43
CA GLN A 37 -12.47 2.62 15.84
C GLN A 37 -13.48 1.83 16.68
N VAL A 38 -13.16 1.67 17.97
CA VAL A 38 -14.03 1.06 18.98
C VAL A 38 -14.31 2.06 20.10
N THR A 39 -15.42 1.89 20.81
CA THR A 39 -15.88 2.85 21.84
C THR A 39 -15.38 2.56 23.25
N ASN A 40 -14.67 1.46 23.47
CA ASN A 40 -14.24 0.97 24.79
C ASN A 40 -12.76 1.22 25.12
N GLY A 41 -12.09 2.11 24.39
CA GLY A 41 -10.73 2.52 24.73
C GLY A 41 -10.68 3.32 26.04
N GLY A 42 -9.63 3.11 26.84
CA GLY A 42 -9.41 3.88 28.07
C GLY A 42 -9.14 5.37 27.77
N PRO A 43 -9.43 6.28 28.71
CA PRO A 43 -9.34 7.73 28.49
C PRO A 43 -7.93 8.30 28.65
N TRP A 44 -6.94 7.48 29.04
CA TRP A 44 -5.61 7.93 29.40
C TRP A 44 -4.56 7.54 28.35
N GLY A 45 -3.54 8.39 28.20
CA GLY A 45 -2.47 8.24 27.23
C GLY A 45 -2.80 8.88 25.87
N ASP A 46 -1.77 9.09 25.07
CA ASP A 46 -1.89 9.61 23.72
C ASP A 46 -1.51 8.53 22.69
N TRP A 47 -2.20 8.54 21.56
CA TRP A 47 -1.81 7.70 20.43
C TRP A 47 -0.54 8.22 19.78
N ALA A 48 0.37 7.31 19.44
CA ALA A 48 1.49 7.61 18.57
C ALA A 48 1.03 7.82 17.13
N TRP A 49 1.95 8.26 16.27
CA TRP A 49 1.70 8.36 14.83
C TRP A 49 1.29 7.00 14.26
N PRO A 50 0.29 6.96 13.34
CA PRO A 50 -0.11 5.72 12.70
C PRO A 50 1.00 5.24 11.78
N GLU A 51 1.39 3.97 11.95
CA GLU A 51 2.31 3.28 11.06
C GLU A 51 1.50 2.49 10.02
N MET A 52 1.86 2.66 8.75
CA MET A 52 1.18 2.01 7.62
C MET A 52 2.09 1.01 6.94
N CYS A 53 1.50 -0.03 6.36
CA CYS A 53 2.26 -0.90 5.47
C CYS A 53 2.82 -0.09 4.29
N PRO A 54 3.98 -0.50 3.73
CA PRO A 54 4.49 0.09 2.50
C PRO A 54 3.47 0.03 1.37
N GLU A 55 3.62 0.92 0.39
CA GLU A 55 2.72 0.98 -0.75
C GLU A 55 2.62 -0.38 -1.48
N GLY A 56 1.39 -0.80 -1.79
CA GLY A 56 1.12 -2.13 -2.38
C GLY A 56 1.08 -3.30 -1.40
N TYR A 57 1.26 -3.05 -0.09
CA TYR A 57 1.10 -4.03 0.98
C TYR A 57 -0.09 -3.68 1.87
N PHE A 58 -0.71 -4.72 2.42
CA PHE A 58 -1.85 -4.63 3.33
C PHE A 58 -1.58 -5.42 4.60
N SER A 59 -2.16 -4.99 5.72
CA SER A 59 -2.09 -5.73 6.97
C SER A 59 -2.84 -7.05 6.82
N SER A 60 -2.16 -8.17 7.08
CA SER A 60 -2.72 -9.51 7.05
C SER A 60 -2.77 -10.18 8.41
N GLY A 61 -2.17 -9.56 9.42
CA GLY A 61 -2.09 -10.11 10.77
C GLY A 61 -1.38 -9.17 11.72
N PHE A 62 -1.29 -9.56 12.99
CA PHE A 62 -0.60 -8.78 14.00
C PHE A 62 0.04 -9.67 15.07
N SER A 63 0.98 -9.10 15.80
CA SER A 63 1.53 -9.65 17.05
C SER A 63 1.34 -8.67 18.19
N LEU A 64 1.18 -9.19 19.40
CA LEU A 64 0.94 -8.40 20.59
C LEU A 64 2.16 -8.46 21.51
N LYS A 65 2.49 -7.33 22.14
CA LYS A 65 3.42 -7.28 23.26
C LYS A 65 2.62 -7.26 24.55
N VAL A 66 2.68 -8.38 25.26
CA VAL A 66 2.03 -8.59 26.56
C VAL A 66 3.08 -9.02 27.57
N GLU A 67 2.83 -8.75 28.84
CA GLU A 67 3.69 -9.29 29.89
C GLU A 67 3.37 -10.76 30.20
N PRO A 68 4.33 -11.50 30.79
CA PRO A 68 4.02 -12.80 31.38
C PRO A 68 3.06 -12.65 32.54
N SER A 69 2.27 -13.69 32.81
CA SER A 69 1.37 -13.69 33.97
C SER A 69 2.14 -13.50 35.27
N GLN A 70 1.71 -12.55 36.09
CA GLN A 70 2.29 -12.20 37.39
C GLN A 70 1.83 -13.13 38.52
N GLY A 71 0.74 -13.89 38.31
CA GLY A 71 0.17 -14.80 39.32
C GLY A 71 -0.41 -14.05 40.53
N LEU A 72 -0.80 -14.77 41.59
CA LEU A 72 -1.36 -14.13 42.80
C LEU A 72 -0.25 -13.69 43.78
N PRO A 73 -0.32 -12.47 44.36
CA PRO A 73 -1.41 -11.49 44.30
C PRO A 73 -1.22 -10.36 43.26
N GLY A 74 -0.47 -10.60 42.18
CA GLY A 74 -0.13 -9.57 41.19
C GLY A 74 -1.25 -9.33 40.17
N ASP A 75 -1.51 -8.06 39.88
CA ASP A 75 -2.33 -7.66 38.74
C ASP A 75 -1.46 -7.64 37.47
N ASP A 76 -1.98 -8.19 36.38
CA ASP A 76 -1.32 -8.16 35.08
C ASP A 76 -1.55 -6.79 34.39
N THR A 77 -0.52 -6.25 33.74
CA THR A 77 -0.67 -5.12 32.82
C THR A 77 -1.46 -5.52 31.57
N ALA A 78 -2.12 -4.54 30.98
CA ALA A 78 -2.81 -4.74 29.71
C ALA A 78 -1.80 -4.92 28.55
N LEU A 79 -2.31 -4.93 27.32
CA LEU A 79 -1.47 -4.90 26.14
C LEU A 79 -0.57 -3.66 26.10
N ASN A 80 0.71 -3.87 25.83
CA ASN A 80 1.73 -2.82 25.79
C ASN A 80 2.15 -2.42 24.36
N GLY A 81 1.74 -3.17 23.33
CA GLY A 81 2.03 -2.81 21.94
C GLY A 81 1.44 -3.78 20.92
N VAL A 82 1.26 -3.28 19.69
CA VAL A 82 0.79 -4.04 18.53
C VAL A 82 1.82 -3.91 17.41
N TRP A 83 2.15 -5.01 16.76
CA TRP A 83 2.99 -5.04 15.56
C TRP A 83 2.18 -5.59 14.39
N LEU A 84 2.10 -4.88 13.27
CA LEU A 84 1.37 -5.32 12.09
C LEU A 84 2.25 -6.17 11.16
N HIS A 85 1.69 -7.25 10.64
CA HIS A 85 2.28 -8.06 9.59
C HIS A 85 1.71 -7.65 8.25
N CYS A 86 2.56 -7.18 7.35
CA CYS A 86 2.17 -6.71 6.03
C CYS A 86 2.43 -7.79 4.97
N THR A 87 1.46 -8.00 4.08
CA THR A 87 1.62 -8.85 2.90
C THR A 87 1.29 -8.08 1.64
N ARG A 88 1.95 -8.41 0.54
CA ARG A 88 1.68 -7.79 -0.75
C ARG A 88 0.25 -8.13 -1.18
N GLY A 89 -0.51 -7.10 -1.55
CA GLY A 89 -1.83 -7.31 -2.13
C GLY A 89 -1.72 -7.98 -3.48
N ASN A 90 -1.96 -9.28 -3.54
CA ASN A 90 -2.19 -9.96 -4.80
C ASN A 90 -3.69 -9.84 -5.06
N ALA A 91 -4.12 -8.96 -5.96
CA ALA A 91 -5.53 -8.87 -6.36
C ALA A 91 -6.09 -10.21 -6.89
N GLU A 92 -5.23 -11.21 -7.14
CA GLU A 92 -5.60 -12.47 -7.81
C GLU A 92 -5.21 -13.78 -7.11
N ARG A 93 -4.68 -13.80 -5.88
CA ARG A 93 -4.38 -15.11 -5.26
C ARG A 93 -4.56 -15.16 -3.74
N ASN A 94 -5.65 -15.81 -3.36
CA ASN A 94 -5.73 -16.58 -2.12
C ASN A 94 -4.44 -17.42 -1.94
N THR A 95 -3.89 -17.31 -0.74
CA THR A 95 -2.81 -18.13 -0.14
C THR A 95 -1.47 -18.21 -0.91
N HIS A 96 -0.56 -17.31 -0.53
CA HIS A 96 0.79 -17.71 -0.11
C HIS A 96 1.40 -16.62 0.78
N VAL A 97 1.59 -16.93 2.05
CA VAL A 97 2.40 -16.13 2.97
C VAL A 97 3.81 -16.08 2.38
N VAL A 98 4.27 -14.89 2.00
CA VAL A 98 5.64 -14.65 1.57
C VAL A 98 6.28 -13.67 2.53
N GLY A 99 7.32 -14.15 3.21
CA GLY A 99 8.48 -13.37 3.60
C GLY A 99 8.34 -12.48 4.82
N ARG A 100 8.83 -13.00 5.94
CA ARG A 100 9.37 -12.26 7.10
C ARG A 100 10.12 -11.00 6.64
N MET A 101 9.60 -9.83 6.97
CA MET A 101 10.36 -8.57 6.86
C MET A 101 11.27 -8.48 8.08
N GLU A 102 12.52 -8.91 7.94
CA GLU A 102 13.56 -8.64 8.93
C GLU A 102 14.07 -7.20 8.78
N ARG A 103 14.07 -6.46 9.88
CA ARG A 103 15.23 -5.68 10.32
C ARG A 103 15.50 -6.00 11.78
#